data_AF-A0A3M1B7H5-F1
#
_entry.id   AF-A0A3M1B7H5-F1
#
_cell.length_a   1.000
_cell.length_b   1.000
_cell.length_c   1.000
_cell.angle_alpha   90.00
_cell.angle_beta   90.00
_cell.angle_gamma   90.00
#
_symmetry.space_group_name_H-M   'P 1'
#
loop_
_entity.id
_entity.type
_entity.pdbx_description
1 polymer ?
#
loop_
_entity_poly.entity_id
_entity_poly.type
_entity_poly.pdbx_seq_one_letter_code
_entity_poly.pdbx_strand_id
1 'polypeptide(L)'
;MSFPLHAKESTSPERTNPSSSWKREEEHERSAREGASPTAERGRPTTIVSAAILGIDAYPVAVEVDVRPGLPAFNIVGLPDNAVRESKERVMAAIRNTGILPPAKRITVNLAPADIRKDGSAFDLPIALGLLSG
;
A
#
# COMPACT_ATOMS: atom_id res chain seq x y z
N MET A 1 -33.67 -35.31 -62.00
CA MET A 1 -34.22 -34.21 -61.17
C MET A 1 -33.19 -33.94 -60.07
N SER A 2 -32.78 -32.69 -59.91
CA SER A 2 -31.69 -32.23 -59.04
C SER A 2 -32.18 -31.97 -57.63
N PHE A 3 -31.41 -32.35 -56.59
CA PHE A 3 -31.36 -31.70 -55.27
C PHE A 3 -30.03 -32.06 -54.56
N PRO A 4 -29.25 -31.09 -54.06
CA PRO A 4 -28.05 -31.35 -53.26
C PRO A 4 -28.38 -31.32 -51.76
N LEU A 5 -27.85 -32.25 -50.98
CA LEU A 5 -27.86 -32.18 -49.51
C LEU A 5 -26.48 -31.78 -49.01
N HIS A 6 -26.39 -30.54 -48.51
CA HIS A 6 -25.24 -30.01 -47.79
C HIS A 6 -25.03 -30.78 -46.48
N ALA A 7 -23.83 -31.33 -46.30
CA ALA A 7 -23.35 -31.78 -45.00
C ALA A 7 -23.15 -30.56 -44.09
N LYS A 8 -23.78 -30.56 -42.91
CA LYS A 8 -23.47 -29.62 -41.82
C LYS A 8 -22.51 -30.31 -40.87
N GLU A 9 -21.28 -29.83 -40.89
CA GLU A 9 -20.20 -30.19 -39.98
C GLU A 9 -20.48 -29.58 -38.60
N SER A 10 -20.48 -30.43 -37.55
CA SER A 10 -20.74 -30.03 -36.17
C SER A 10 -19.44 -29.51 -35.53
N THR A 11 -19.24 -28.20 -35.53
CA THR A 11 -18.16 -27.56 -34.77
C THR A 11 -18.44 -27.67 -33.26
N SER A 12 -17.59 -28.41 -32.57
CA SER A 12 -17.49 -28.42 -31.11
C SER A 12 -16.96 -27.08 -30.59
N PRO A 13 -17.41 -26.58 -29.42
CA PRO A 13 -16.91 -25.31 -28.90
C PRO A 13 -15.45 -25.46 -28.44
N GLU A 14 -14.57 -24.63 -29.00
CA GLU A 14 -13.20 -24.44 -28.52
C GLU A 14 -13.22 -24.10 -27.04
N ARG A 15 -12.64 -24.97 -26.21
CA ARG A 15 -12.28 -24.63 -24.84
C ARG A 15 -11.09 -23.67 -24.90
N THR A 16 -11.34 -22.38 -24.80
CA THR A 16 -10.27 -21.40 -24.59
C THR A 16 -9.63 -21.68 -23.23
N ASN A 17 -8.40 -22.18 -23.25
CA ASN A 17 -7.59 -22.42 -22.07
C ASN A 17 -7.26 -21.07 -21.39
N PRO A 18 -7.75 -20.77 -20.18
CA PRO A 18 -7.52 -19.48 -19.54
C PRO A 18 -6.08 -19.31 -19.02
N SER A 19 -5.22 -20.32 -19.09
CA SER A 19 -3.93 -20.34 -18.37
C SER A 19 -2.82 -19.44 -18.93
N SER A 20 -3.04 -18.73 -20.04
CA SER A 20 -2.02 -17.88 -20.68
C SER A 20 -2.18 -16.38 -20.41
N SER A 21 -3.37 -15.93 -19.99
CA SER A 21 -3.64 -14.51 -19.71
C SER A 21 -3.07 -14.10 -18.35
N TRP A 22 -3.35 -14.89 -17.31
CA TRP A 22 -2.92 -14.62 -15.94
C TRP A 22 -1.40 -14.71 -15.76
N LYS A 23 -0.73 -15.60 -16.52
CA LYS A 23 0.73 -15.70 -16.49
C LYS A 23 1.43 -14.45 -17.03
N ARG A 24 0.85 -13.81 -18.04
CA ARG A 24 1.43 -12.62 -18.66
C ARG A 24 1.30 -11.39 -17.76
N GLU A 25 0.18 -11.27 -17.05
CA GLU A 25 -0.03 -10.22 -16.04
C GLU A 25 0.91 -10.41 -14.84
N GLU A 26 1.04 -11.64 -14.33
CA GLU A 26 1.97 -11.95 -13.23
C GLU A 26 3.44 -11.76 -13.62
N GLU A 27 3.85 -12.08 -14.85
CA GLU A 27 5.22 -11.86 -15.35
C GLU A 27 5.54 -10.37 -15.53
N HIS A 28 4.56 -9.55 -15.92
CA HIS A 28 4.72 -8.11 -16.05
C HIS A 28 4.80 -7.43 -14.67
N GLU A 29 4.01 -7.90 -13.70
CA GLU A 29 4.10 -7.47 -12.29
C GLU A 29 5.41 -7.92 -11.62
N ARG A 30 5.92 -9.13 -11.93
CA ARG A 30 7.23 -9.61 -11.47
C ARG A 30 8.37 -8.79 -12.07
N SER A 31 8.32 -8.51 -13.37
CA SER A 31 9.34 -7.69 -14.05
C SER A 31 9.42 -6.27 -13.49
N ALA A 32 8.30 -5.70 -13.04
CA ALA A 32 8.28 -4.40 -12.36
C ALA A 32 8.98 -4.43 -10.98
N ARG A 33 9.02 -5.59 -10.31
CA ARG A 33 9.68 -5.79 -9.02
C ARG A 33 11.16 -6.17 -9.14
N GLU A 34 11.53 -6.87 -10.22
CA GLU A 34 12.88 -7.44 -10.40
C GLU A 34 13.93 -6.43 -10.93
N GLY A 35 13.52 -5.24 -11.37
CA GLY A 35 14.42 -4.19 -11.89
C GLY A 35 15.03 -3.23 -10.86
N ALA A 36 14.77 -3.40 -9.56
CA ALA A 36 15.27 -2.49 -8.53
C ALA A 36 16.69 -2.87 -8.08
N SER A 37 17.69 -2.16 -8.59
CA SER A 37 19.09 -2.28 -8.15
C SER A 37 19.22 -2.00 -6.63
N PRO A 38 19.90 -2.85 -5.81
CA PRO A 38 19.97 -2.74 -4.35
C PRO A 38 20.67 -1.48 -3.81
N THR A 39 21.16 -0.59 -4.69
CA THR A 39 21.98 0.57 -4.32
C THR A 39 21.19 1.88 -4.29
N ALA A 40 19.96 1.91 -4.83
CA ALA A 40 19.10 3.10 -4.90
C ALA A 40 18.07 3.22 -3.76
N GLU A 41 18.05 2.30 -2.80
CA GLU A 41 17.00 2.22 -1.75
C GLU A 41 17.20 3.18 -0.56
N ARG A 42 18.29 3.94 -0.51
CA ARG A 42 18.74 4.70 0.68
C ARG A 42 17.90 5.95 1.03
N GLY A 43 16.65 6.00 0.59
CA GLY A 43 15.71 7.08 0.85
C GLY A 43 14.29 6.79 0.39
N ARG A 44 13.88 5.52 0.29
CA ARG A 44 12.47 5.18 0.11
C ARG A 44 11.76 5.23 1.47
N PRO A 45 10.56 5.84 1.57
CA PRO A 45 9.77 5.74 2.78
C PRO A 45 9.32 4.30 3.01
N THR A 46 9.29 3.88 4.28
CA THR A 46 8.71 2.59 4.65
C THR A 46 7.21 2.68 4.48
N THR A 47 6.62 1.77 3.70
CA THR A 47 5.17 1.77 3.44
C THR A 47 4.51 0.61 4.18
N ILE A 48 3.55 0.93 5.06
CA ILE A 48 2.71 -0.05 5.75
C ILE A 48 1.28 0.10 5.24
N VAL A 49 0.66 -1.00 4.84
CA VAL A 49 -0.74 -1.00 4.38
C VAL A 49 -1.66 -1.02 5.60
N SER A 50 -2.68 -0.17 5.57
CA SER A 50 -3.75 -0.08 6.55
C SER A 50 -5.10 0.07 5.83
N ALA A 51 -6.17 0.29 6.59
CA ALA A 51 -7.49 0.62 6.07
C ALA A 51 -8.15 1.71 6.91
N ALA A 52 -9.09 2.43 6.31
CA ALA A 52 -9.93 3.42 6.96
C ALA A 52 -11.38 3.23 6.53
N ILE A 53 -12.31 3.81 7.28
CA ILE A 53 -13.74 3.69 7.04
C ILE A 53 -14.25 4.95 6.34
N LEU A 54 -15.11 4.76 5.33
CA LEU A 54 -15.89 5.80 4.70
C LEU A 54 -17.37 5.40 4.74
N GLY A 55 -18.11 5.91 5.72
CA GLY A 55 -19.48 5.45 5.98
C GLY A 55 -19.49 4.01 6.50
N ILE A 56 -19.97 3.08 5.69
CA ILE A 56 -19.98 1.63 6.01
C ILE A 56 -18.88 0.85 5.28
N ASP A 57 -18.22 1.48 4.31
CA ASP A 57 -17.22 0.83 3.48
C ASP A 57 -15.82 1.04 4.06
N ALA A 58 -14.94 0.06 3.86
CA ALA A 58 -13.52 0.20 4.14
C ALA A 58 -12.76 0.51 2.85
N TYR A 59 -11.75 1.37 2.93
CA TYR A 59 -10.84 1.64 1.82
C TYR A 59 -9.38 1.48 2.27
N PRO A 60 -8.49 1.01 1.38
CA PRO A 60 -7.09 0.83 1.72
C PRO A 60 -6.41 2.19 1.91
N VAL A 61 -5.51 2.25 2.89
CA VAL A 61 -4.66 3.41 3.16
C VAL A 61 -3.20 2.96 3.17
N ALA A 62 -2.36 3.61 2.36
CA ALA A 62 -0.92 3.45 2.47
C ALA A 62 -0.38 4.46 3.48
N VAL A 63 0.28 3.96 4.52
CA VAL A 63 0.96 4.75 5.54
C VAL A 63 2.45 4.74 5.22
N GLU A 64 2.94 5.83 4.66
CA GLU A 64 4.34 6.00 4.26
C GLU A 64 5.08 6.78 5.33
N VAL A 65 6.13 6.19 5.90
CA VAL A 65 6.97 6.80 6.93
C VAL A 65 8.35 7.09 6.35
N ASP A 66 8.67 8.37 6.22
CA ASP A 66 9.96 8.87 5.77
C ASP A 66 10.74 9.45 6.97
N VAL A 67 11.94 8.92 7.20
CA VAL A 67 12.84 9.37 8.28
C VAL A 67 14.10 10.00 7.66
N ARG A 68 14.24 11.32 7.80
CA ARG A 68 15.33 12.08 7.18
C ARG A 68 16.23 12.76 8.22
N PRO A 69 17.52 12.94 7.92
CA PRO A 69 18.38 13.84 8.70
C PRO A 69 17.81 15.26 8.75
N GLY A 70 18.02 15.96 9.87
CA GLY A 70 17.57 17.34 10.07
C GLY A 70 17.11 17.60 11.49
N LEU A 71 16.58 18.80 11.74
CA LEU A 71 15.98 19.14 13.03
C LEU A 71 14.81 18.19 13.35
N PRO A 72 14.68 17.71 14.60
CA PRO A 72 13.58 16.85 15.01
C PRO A 72 12.22 17.50 14.72
N ALA A 73 11.42 16.83 13.92
CA ALA A 73 10.05 17.22 13.62
C ALA A 73 9.25 15.96 13.29
N PHE A 74 7.95 16.00 13.52
CA PHE A 74 7.05 14.89 13.24
C PHE A 74 5.79 15.46 12.60
N ASN A 75 5.59 15.17 11.32
CA ASN A 75 4.50 15.70 10.53
C ASN A 75 3.63 14.55 10.02
N ILE A 76 2.30 14.72 10.11
CA ILE A 76 1.33 13.81 9.51
C ILE A 76 0.56 14.59 8.44
N VAL A 77 0.56 14.09 7.20
CA VAL A 77 -0.08 14.71 6.03
C VAL A 77 -1.02 13.72 5.32
N GLY A 78 -1.88 14.22 4.44
CA GLY A 78 -2.94 13.42 3.81
C GLY A 78 -4.30 13.56 4.49
N LEU A 79 -4.70 14.81 4.79
CA LEU A 79 -5.97 15.15 5.45
C LEU A 79 -6.27 14.38 6.76
N PRO A 80 -5.33 14.34 7.74
CA PRO A 80 -5.62 13.75 9.04
C PRO A 80 -6.61 14.62 9.82
N ASP A 81 -7.45 13.98 10.64
CA ASP A 81 -8.22 14.65 11.69
C ASP A 81 -7.38 14.90 12.96
N ASN A 82 -8.01 15.28 14.06
CA ASN A 82 -7.31 15.53 15.32
C ASN A 82 -6.83 14.23 15.99
N ALA A 83 -7.66 13.18 16.01
CA ALA A 83 -7.30 11.89 16.60
C ALA A 83 -6.08 11.27 15.90
N VAL A 84 -6.00 11.41 14.58
CA VAL A 84 -4.85 11.00 13.76
C VAL A 84 -3.62 11.86 14.09
N ARG A 85 -3.76 13.17 14.29
CA ARG A 85 -2.63 14.04 14.70
C ARG A 85 -2.06 13.66 16.07
N GLU A 86 -2.92 13.29 17.01
CA GLU A 86 -2.54 12.83 18.35
C GLU A 86 -1.81 11.47 18.32
N SER A 87 -1.88 10.72 17.22
CA SER A 87 -1.15 9.46 17.04
C SER A 87 0.35 9.65 17.27
N LYS A 88 0.91 10.81 16.92
CA LYS A 88 2.31 11.15 17.22
C LYS A 88 2.65 10.94 18.69
N GLU A 89 1.83 11.45 19.59
CA GLU A 89 2.09 11.40 21.03
C GLU A 89 1.94 9.97 21.55
N ARG A 90 0.88 9.28 21.12
CA ARG A 90 0.61 7.89 21.50
C ARG A 90 1.70 6.93 21.01
N VAL A 91 2.09 7.03 19.74
CA VAL A 91 3.13 6.18 19.14
C VAL A 91 4.50 6.44 19.79
N MET A 92 4.88 7.71 19.97
CA MET A 92 6.16 8.03 20.60
C MET A 92 6.21 7.59 22.07
N ALA A 93 5.10 7.69 22.80
CA ALA A 93 5.00 7.16 24.15
C ALA A 93 5.09 5.63 24.18
N ALA A 94 4.35 4.94 23.29
CA ALA A 94 4.37 3.49 23.16
C ALA A 94 5.79 2.97 22.88
N ILE A 95 6.49 3.54 21.90
CA ILE A 95 7.87 3.15 21.54
C ILE A 95 8.83 3.37 22.73
N ARG A 96 8.74 4.51 23.42
CA ARG A 96 9.59 4.75 24.60
C ARG A 96 9.35 3.74 25.71
N ASN A 97 8.09 3.34 25.92
CA ASN A 97 7.72 2.37 26.95
C ASN A 97 8.22 0.95 26.64
N THR A 98 8.60 0.64 25.41
CA THR A 98 9.28 -0.64 25.08
C THR A 98 10.79 -0.60 25.32
N GLY A 99 11.34 0.52 25.82
CA GLY A 99 12.79 0.71 25.99
C GLY A 99 13.53 1.06 24.69
N ILE A 100 12.81 1.31 23.59
CA ILE A 100 13.40 1.72 22.32
C ILE A 100 13.42 3.25 22.26
N LEU A 101 14.57 3.83 21.86
CA LEU A 101 14.67 5.26 21.64
C LEU A 101 14.12 5.61 20.26
N PRO A 102 13.07 6.44 20.14
CA PRO A 102 12.57 6.86 18.85
C PRO A 102 13.59 7.78 18.14
N PRO A 103 13.60 7.81 16.79
CA PRO A 103 14.57 8.61 16.04
C PRO A 103 14.48 10.10 16.35
N ALA A 104 15.60 10.72 16.74
CA ALA A 104 15.72 12.18 16.87
C ALA A 104 15.97 12.85 15.50
N LYS A 105 15.10 12.56 14.54
CA LYS A 105 15.22 12.95 13.12
C LYS A 105 13.93 13.64 12.65
N ARG A 106 13.93 14.15 11.42
CA ARG A 106 12.70 14.62 10.78
C ARG A 106 11.89 13.43 10.28
N ILE A 107 10.71 13.24 10.84
CA ILE A 107 9.76 12.18 10.51
C ILE A 107 8.59 12.81 9.73
N THR A 108 8.27 12.22 8.59
CA THR A 108 7.04 12.55 7.84
C THR A 108 6.22 11.29 7.63
N VAL A 109 4.96 11.33 8.05
CA VAL A 109 3.96 10.29 7.81
C VAL A 109 3.00 10.81 6.74
N ASN A 110 2.96 10.15 5.59
CA ASN A 110 2.00 10.43 4.53
C ASN A 110 0.90 9.37 4.54
N LEU A 111 -0.36 9.81 4.51
CA LEU A 111 -1.54 8.96 4.45
C LEU A 111 -2.17 9.05 3.06
N ALA A 112 -1.96 8.05 2.22
CA ALA A 112 -2.55 7.99 0.89
C ALA A 112 -3.81 7.10 0.88
N PRO A 113 -4.88 7.47 0.16
CA PRO A 113 -4.98 8.58 -0.78
C PRO A 113 -5.20 9.95 -0.08
N ALA A 114 -4.55 11.01 -0.56
CA ALA A 114 -4.45 12.30 0.16
C ALA A 114 -5.68 13.22 0.02
N ASP A 115 -6.62 12.89 -0.85
CA ASP A 115 -7.86 13.61 -1.13
C ASP A 115 -9.04 13.19 -0.24
N ILE A 116 -8.91 12.06 0.44
CA ILE A 116 -9.92 11.54 1.38
C ILE A 116 -9.46 11.82 2.81
N ARG A 117 -10.35 12.29 3.68
CA ARG A 117 -10.04 12.53 5.10
C ARG A 117 -9.78 11.20 5.84
N LYS A 118 -8.79 11.19 6.74
CA LYS A 118 -8.50 10.07 7.64
C LYS A 118 -8.87 10.44 9.07
N ASP A 119 -9.67 9.61 9.71
CA ASP A 119 -10.19 9.82 11.05
C ASP A 119 -9.86 8.68 12.03
N GLY A 120 -9.91 9.01 13.32
CA GLY A 120 -9.70 8.06 14.41
C GLY A 120 -8.23 7.67 14.65
N SER A 121 -8.02 6.58 15.39
CA SER A 121 -6.70 6.12 15.86
C SER A 121 -6.18 4.87 15.15
N ALA A 122 -6.84 4.43 14.07
CA ALA A 122 -6.48 3.22 13.34
C ALA A 122 -5.06 3.24 12.73
N PHE A 123 -4.43 4.42 12.67
CA PHE A 123 -3.10 4.61 12.09
C PHE A 123 -1.96 4.53 13.11
N ASP A 124 -2.24 4.38 14.41
CA ASP A 124 -1.18 4.29 15.44
C ASP A 124 -0.20 3.14 15.15
N LEU A 125 -0.75 1.93 14.94
CA LEU A 125 0.04 0.73 14.66
C LEU A 125 0.88 0.82 13.38
N PRO A 126 0.31 1.13 12.19
CA PRO A 126 1.11 1.22 10.97
C PRO A 126 2.16 2.34 11.03
N ILE A 127 1.89 3.45 11.72
CA ILE A 127 2.91 4.49 11.96
C ILE A 127 4.06 3.95 12.80
N ALA A 128 3.76 3.26 13.91
CA ALA A 128 4.78 2.68 14.78
C ALA A 128 5.65 1.65 14.04
N LEU A 129 5.05 0.78 13.24
CA LEU A 129 5.77 -0.19 12.41
C LEU A 129 6.68 0.50 11.39
N GLY A 130 6.18 1.55 10.72
CA GLY A 130 6.98 2.32 9.77
C GLY A 130 8.18 3.00 10.41
N LEU A 131 8.04 3.48 11.66
CA LEU A 131 9.14 4.08 12.44
C LEU A 131 10.17 3.07 12.94
N LEU A 132 9.76 1.84 13.25
CA LEU A 132 10.65 0.81 13.78
C LEU A 132 11.38 0.05 12.67
N SER A 133 10.85 0.06 11.45
CA SER A 133 11.42 -0.63 10.29
C SER A 133 12.41 0.23 9.49
N GLY A 134 12.44 1.55 9.66
CA GLY A 134 13.31 2.48 8.93
C GLY A 134 14.43 3.07 9.77
#